data_AF-D5C317-F1
#
_entry.id   AF-D5C317-F1
#
_cell.length_a   1.000
_cell.length_b   1.000
_cell.length_c   1.000
_cell.angle_alpha   90.00
_cell.angle_beta   90.00
_cell.angle_gamma   90.00
#
_symmetry.space_group_name_H-M   'P 1'
#
loop_
_entity.id
_entity.type
_entity.pdbx_description
1 polymer ?
#
loop_
_entity_poly.entity_id
_entity_poly.type
_entity_poly.pdbx_seq_one_letter_code
_entity_poly.pdbx_strand_id
1 'polypeptide(L)'
;MAGNKDITVPLPSGRQLTVEQTGTVQRCLLEDRQLLGVEANPEQPHRLRVFRTPDCLSALRSASYALFVGNPAVTVLVFDRADGVLIDPALMFCHAAQQWHLYRDALWQWPELWLQGHSHSVAPTIYRMGANGHYHPLRPARPEGEVYRRFDYQLGAWVSLRTLEINEDLERFHRWQNSERVACFWEEQGTLEQHQGYLQRLFDDPRVLPLIGCINNEPFAYFEVYWAKEDRIAPYYQADDYDRGIHMLVGEESHRGPHKVKAWLTALCHYLFLDDPRTQRIVSEPRFDNQKMISYLQAYRFAKIKEFDFPHKRASLMILTREAFFDRCTLG
;
A
#
# COMPACT_ATOMS: atom_id res chain seq x y z
N MET A 1 -1.23 -10.51 -33.59
CA MET A 1 -2.47 -9.72 -33.46
C MET A 1 -2.89 -9.73 -32.00
N ALA A 2 -2.42 -8.77 -31.21
CA ALA A 2 -2.88 -8.62 -29.83
C ALA A 2 -4.27 -7.97 -29.91
N GLY A 3 -5.31 -8.73 -29.55
CA GLY A 3 -6.66 -8.19 -29.52
C GLY A 3 -6.75 -7.03 -28.54
N ASN A 4 -7.37 -5.93 -28.95
CA ASN A 4 -7.87 -4.90 -28.07
C ASN A 4 -8.59 -5.58 -26.91
N LYS A 5 -8.06 -5.44 -25.70
CA LYS A 5 -8.76 -5.86 -24.50
C LYS A 5 -9.14 -4.60 -23.77
N ASP A 6 -10.42 -4.27 -23.81
CA ASP A 6 -10.94 -3.19 -22.98
C ASP A 6 -10.71 -3.57 -21.52
N ILE A 7 -10.26 -2.60 -20.72
CA ILE A 7 -9.92 -2.82 -19.32
C ILE A 7 -10.88 -2.02 -18.47
N THR A 8 -11.62 -2.73 -17.62
CA THR A 8 -12.54 -2.15 -16.67
C THR A 8 -11.91 -2.13 -15.28
N VAL A 9 -11.86 -0.95 -14.67
CA VAL A 9 -11.34 -0.70 -13.33
C VAL A 9 -12.48 -0.21 -12.45
N PRO A 10 -12.88 -0.98 -11.44
CA PRO A 10 -13.92 -0.53 -10.52
C PRO A 10 -13.35 0.53 -9.57
N LEU A 11 -14.18 1.52 -9.24
CA LEU A 11 -13.89 2.58 -8.29
C LEU A 11 -14.51 2.25 -6.93
N PRO A 12 -13.94 2.75 -5.81
CA PRO A 12 -14.51 2.54 -4.47
C PRO A 12 -15.97 3.01 -4.35
N SER A 13 -16.39 3.98 -5.16
CA SER A 13 -17.78 4.46 -5.21
C SER A 13 -18.77 3.48 -5.86
N GLY A 14 -18.32 2.30 -6.30
CA GLY A 14 -19.13 1.33 -7.06
C GLY A 14 -19.26 1.63 -8.56
N ARG A 15 -18.73 2.78 -9.02
CA ARG A 15 -18.68 3.16 -10.44
C ARG A 15 -17.52 2.45 -11.13
N GLN A 16 -17.48 2.47 -12.46
CA GLN A 16 -16.44 1.78 -13.23
C GLN A 16 -15.85 2.68 -14.31
N LEU A 17 -14.53 2.60 -14.46
CA LEU A 17 -13.81 3.20 -15.58
C LEU A 17 -13.47 2.13 -16.61
N THR A 18 -13.76 2.39 -17.87
CA THR A 18 -13.38 1.51 -18.98
C THR A 18 -12.34 2.21 -19.84
N VAL A 19 -11.24 1.53 -20.14
CA VAL A 19 -10.24 1.98 -21.12
C VAL A 19 -10.48 1.22 -22.42
N GLU A 20 -10.89 1.94 -23.45
CA GLU A 20 -11.10 1.43 -24.80
C GLU A 20 -9.94 1.87 -25.71
N GLN A 21 -9.55 1.00 -26.64
CA GLN A 21 -8.49 1.31 -27.61
C GLN A 21 -9.03 1.29 -29.06
N THR A 22 -8.59 2.22 -29.89
CA THR A 22 -8.88 2.24 -31.33
C THR A 22 -7.64 2.74 -32.08
N GLY A 23 -6.88 1.81 -32.68
CA GLY A 23 -5.59 2.15 -33.29
C GLY A 23 -4.58 2.63 -32.24
N THR A 24 -4.01 3.83 -32.45
CA THR A 24 -3.11 4.52 -31.51
C THR A 24 -3.85 5.26 -30.39
N VAL A 25 -5.16 5.46 -30.54
CA VAL A 25 -5.96 6.26 -29.60
C VAL A 25 -6.55 5.36 -28.51
N GLN A 26 -6.48 5.81 -27.27
CA GLN A 26 -7.19 5.21 -26.15
C GLN A 26 -8.08 6.24 -25.47
N ARG A 27 -9.22 5.77 -24.95
CA ARG A 27 -10.22 6.59 -24.27
C ARG A 27 -10.54 5.94 -22.93
N CYS A 28 -10.50 6.73 -21.87
CA CYS A 28 -11.04 6.33 -20.58
C CYS A 28 -12.45 6.90 -20.44
N LEU A 29 -13.42 6.01 -20.22
CA LEU A 29 -14.83 6.31 -20.08
C LEU A 29 -15.28 6.02 -18.65
N LEU A 30 -16.22 6.83 -18.16
CA LEU A 30 -16.95 6.59 -16.92
C LEU A 30 -18.43 6.52 -17.29
N GLU A 31 -19.03 5.33 -17.18
CA GLU A 31 -20.44 5.10 -17.56
C GLU A 31 -20.73 5.65 -18.98
N ASP A 32 -19.93 5.22 -19.96
CA ASP A 32 -20.00 5.61 -21.38
C ASP A 32 -19.68 7.08 -21.70
N ARG A 33 -19.44 7.93 -20.70
CA ARG A 33 -18.94 9.29 -20.90
C ARG A 33 -17.42 9.30 -20.95
N GLN A 34 -16.84 9.71 -22.08
CA GLN A 34 -15.39 9.90 -22.19
C GLN A 34 -14.90 10.98 -21.22
N LEU A 35 -13.92 10.63 -20.38
CA LEU A 35 -13.24 11.55 -19.46
C LEU A 35 -11.88 11.98 -19.98
N LEU A 36 -11.06 11.02 -20.43
CA LEU A 36 -9.66 11.22 -20.78
C LEU A 36 -9.40 10.60 -22.15
N GLY A 37 -8.70 11.32 -23.01
CA GLY A 37 -8.31 10.86 -24.35
C GLY A 37 -6.80 10.94 -24.52
N VAL A 38 -6.19 9.83 -24.93
CA VAL A 38 -4.75 9.74 -25.10
C VAL A 38 -4.38 9.06 -26.42
N GLU A 39 -3.20 9.37 -26.92
CA GLU A 39 -2.66 8.82 -28.16
C GLU A 39 -1.24 8.28 -27.93
N ALA A 40 -1.02 7.05 -28.40
CA ALA A 40 0.28 6.39 -28.37
C ALA A 40 1.12 6.80 -29.57
N ASN A 41 2.41 7.09 -29.33
CA ASN A 41 3.42 7.15 -30.38
C ASN A 41 4.13 5.79 -30.45
N PRO A 42 4.07 5.04 -31.57
CA PRO A 42 4.75 3.76 -31.71
C PRO A 42 6.27 3.80 -31.45
N GLU A 43 6.92 4.94 -31.68
CA GLU A 43 8.35 5.13 -31.42
C GLU A 43 8.66 5.35 -29.92
N GLN A 44 7.65 5.68 -29.13
CA GLN A 44 7.77 5.98 -27.70
C GLN A 44 6.71 5.20 -26.89
N PRO A 45 6.77 3.85 -26.85
CA PRO A 45 5.71 3.01 -26.28
C PRO A 45 5.50 3.17 -24.78
N HIS A 46 6.42 3.84 -24.08
CA HIS A 46 6.33 4.13 -22.65
C HIS A 46 5.57 5.43 -22.34
N ARG A 47 5.11 6.16 -23.38
CA ARG A 47 4.46 7.47 -23.28
C ARG A 47 3.11 7.46 -24.00
N LEU A 48 2.16 8.20 -23.44
CA LEU A 48 0.92 8.54 -24.12
C LEU A 48 0.73 10.05 -24.09
N ARG A 49 0.42 10.67 -25.23
CA ARG A 49 0.07 12.09 -25.32
C ARG A 49 -1.41 12.26 -24.95
N VAL A 50 -1.69 13.17 -24.03
CA VAL A 50 -3.05 13.53 -23.65
C VAL A 50 -3.57 14.62 -24.59
N PHE A 51 -4.74 14.42 -25.19
CA PHE A 51 -5.42 15.41 -26.05
C PHE A 51 -6.79 15.85 -25.52
N ARG A 52 -7.29 15.20 -24.45
CA ARG A 52 -8.54 15.57 -23.78
C ARG A 52 -8.46 15.21 -22.31
N THR A 53 -8.86 16.13 -21.43
CA THR A 53 -8.97 15.92 -19.98
C THR A 53 -10.40 16.14 -19.49
N PRO A 54 -10.75 15.62 -18.30
CA PRO A 54 -12.00 15.99 -17.63
C PRO A 54 -11.89 17.39 -17.00
N ASP A 55 -13.01 17.87 -16.47
CA ASP A 55 -13.13 19.23 -15.90
C ASP A 55 -12.64 19.35 -14.44
N CYS A 56 -12.24 18.24 -13.80
CA CYS A 56 -11.75 18.26 -12.41
C CYS A 56 -10.57 17.30 -12.17
N LEU A 57 -9.71 17.68 -11.21
CA LEU A 57 -8.46 16.96 -10.90
C LEU A 57 -8.71 15.54 -10.39
N SER A 58 -9.74 15.33 -9.57
CA SER A 58 -10.08 14.00 -9.07
C SER A 58 -10.43 13.02 -10.21
N ALA A 59 -11.24 13.44 -11.17
CA ALA A 59 -11.55 12.64 -12.34
C ALA A 59 -10.32 12.38 -13.22
N LEU A 60 -9.43 13.38 -13.35
CA LEU A 60 -8.19 13.24 -14.10
C LEU A 60 -7.26 12.17 -13.49
N ARG A 61 -7.11 12.18 -12.16
CA ARG A 61 -6.29 11.21 -11.42
C ARG A 61 -6.85 9.78 -11.56
N SER A 62 -8.16 9.60 -11.35
CA SER A 62 -8.82 8.30 -11.50
C SER A 62 -8.75 7.75 -12.93
N ALA A 63 -8.98 8.60 -13.95
CA ALA A 63 -8.86 8.20 -15.35
C ALA A 63 -7.40 7.87 -15.74
N SER A 64 -6.44 8.64 -15.23
CA SER A 64 -5.01 8.36 -15.44
C SER A 64 -4.60 7.03 -14.80
N TYR A 65 -5.12 6.73 -13.61
CA TYR A 65 -4.90 5.44 -12.94
C TYR A 65 -5.40 4.28 -13.81
N ALA A 66 -6.64 4.36 -14.31
CA ALA A 66 -7.19 3.32 -15.18
C ALA A 66 -6.35 3.11 -16.45
N LEU A 67 -5.86 4.20 -17.07
CA LEU A 67 -4.95 4.10 -18.23
C LEU A 67 -3.64 3.39 -17.88
N PHE A 68 -3.02 3.71 -16.75
CA PHE A 68 -1.76 3.07 -16.36
C PHE A 68 -1.95 1.58 -16.00
N VAL A 69 -3.05 1.22 -15.32
CA VAL A 69 -3.42 -0.19 -15.08
C VAL A 69 -3.61 -0.91 -16.41
N GLY A 70 -4.27 -0.25 -17.36
CA GLY A 70 -4.51 -0.80 -18.69
C GLY A 70 -3.26 -0.92 -19.57
N ASN A 71 -2.22 -0.15 -19.26
CA ASN A 71 -0.99 -0.06 -20.04
C ASN A 71 0.26 -0.23 -19.15
N PRO A 72 0.61 -1.45 -18.73
CA PRO A 72 1.73 -1.67 -17.82
C PRO A 72 3.10 -1.19 -18.33
N ALA A 73 3.26 -1.05 -19.66
CA ALA A 73 4.48 -0.52 -20.28
C ALA A 73 4.57 1.02 -20.24
N VAL A 74 3.43 1.71 -20.07
CA VAL A 74 3.36 3.17 -20.03
C VAL A 74 3.77 3.65 -18.64
N THR A 75 4.70 4.59 -18.61
CA THR A 75 5.28 5.16 -17.38
C THR A 75 4.98 6.64 -17.23
N VAL A 76 4.55 7.31 -18.30
CA VAL A 76 4.25 8.74 -18.30
C VAL A 76 3.09 9.09 -19.24
N LEU A 77 2.21 9.96 -18.76
CA LEU A 77 1.25 10.69 -19.60
C LEU A 77 1.80 12.10 -19.84
N VAL A 78 1.76 12.54 -21.10
CA VAL A 78 2.34 13.80 -21.56
C VAL A 78 1.22 14.78 -21.87
N PHE A 79 1.24 15.93 -21.22
CA PHE A 79 0.25 16.99 -21.33
C PHE A 79 0.89 18.19 -22.02
N ASP A 80 0.32 18.64 -23.13
CA ASP A 80 0.71 19.89 -23.77
C ASP A 80 -0.31 20.98 -23.42
N ARG A 81 0.15 22.04 -22.77
CA ARG A 81 -0.71 23.15 -22.34
C ARG A 81 -1.38 23.85 -23.52
N ALA A 82 -0.80 23.80 -24.73
CA ALA A 82 -1.42 24.32 -25.94
C ALA A 82 -2.72 23.59 -26.31
N ASP A 83 -2.92 22.35 -25.85
CA ASP A 83 -4.10 21.54 -26.11
C ASP A 83 -5.28 21.86 -25.14
N GLY A 84 -5.13 22.87 -24.26
CA GLY A 84 -6.18 23.27 -23.32
C GLY A 84 -6.46 22.23 -22.21
N VAL A 85 -5.50 21.34 -21.96
CA VAL A 85 -5.62 20.25 -20.98
C VAL A 85 -5.52 20.76 -19.54
N LEU A 86 -6.21 20.06 -18.63
CA LEU A 86 -6.14 20.30 -17.19
C LEU A 86 -4.77 19.86 -16.65
N ILE A 87 -4.08 20.77 -15.95
CA ILE A 87 -2.79 20.50 -15.32
C ILE A 87 -2.96 20.42 -13.80
N ASP A 88 -2.40 19.38 -13.20
CA ASP A 88 -2.32 19.19 -11.77
C ASP A 88 -0.92 19.56 -11.25
N PRO A 89 -0.69 20.77 -10.74
CA PRO A 89 0.65 21.18 -10.31
C PRO A 89 1.17 20.41 -9.09
N ALA A 90 0.31 19.67 -8.36
CA ALA A 90 0.72 18.87 -7.23
C ALA A 90 1.32 17.51 -7.65
N LEU A 91 1.02 17.05 -8.87
CA LEU A 91 1.34 15.69 -9.33
C LEU A 91 2.07 15.66 -10.68
N MET A 92 2.00 16.76 -11.43
CA MET A 92 2.63 16.89 -12.75
C MET A 92 3.89 17.74 -12.69
N PHE A 93 4.88 17.33 -13.48
CA PHE A 93 6.19 17.95 -13.51
C PHE A 93 6.40 18.66 -14.84
N CYS A 94 6.78 19.94 -14.79
CA CYS A 94 7.14 20.72 -15.98
C CYS A 94 8.43 20.16 -16.59
N HIS A 95 8.35 19.74 -17.84
CA HIS A 95 9.49 19.19 -18.60
C HIS A 95 10.04 20.20 -19.61
N ALA A 96 9.15 20.97 -20.25
CA ALA A 96 9.47 22.10 -21.10
C ALA A 96 8.37 23.17 -20.97
N ALA A 97 8.57 24.37 -21.53
CA ALA A 97 7.71 25.53 -21.30
C ALA A 97 6.19 25.28 -21.44
N GLN A 98 5.77 24.33 -22.29
CA GLN A 98 4.36 23.94 -22.47
C GLN A 98 4.10 22.46 -22.15
N GLN A 99 5.12 21.66 -21.84
CA GLN A 99 4.98 20.21 -21.69
C GLN A 99 5.09 19.79 -20.23
N TRP A 100 4.08 19.09 -19.75
CA TRP A 100 3.96 18.57 -18.39
C TRP A 100 3.85 17.05 -18.41
N HIS A 101 4.48 16.39 -17.44
CA HIS A 101 4.50 14.94 -17.31
C HIS A 101 3.80 14.50 -16.03
N LEU A 102 2.83 13.60 -16.16
CA LEU A 102 2.31 12.80 -15.05
C LEU A 102 3.01 11.44 -15.08
N TYR A 103 3.89 11.20 -14.11
CA TYR A 103 4.54 9.90 -13.97
C TYR A 103 3.62 8.92 -13.23
N ARG A 104 3.61 7.67 -13.67
CA ARG A 104 2.90 6.58 -13.00
C ARG A 104 3.29 6.50 -11.53
N ASP A 105 4.59 6.47 -11.26
CA ASP A 105 5.14 6.30 -9.91
C ASP A 105 4.79 7.48 -8.99
N ALA A 106 4.51 8.66 -9.54
CA ALA A 106 3.99 9.81 -8.78
C ALA A 106 2.49 9.64 -8.48
N LEU A 107 1.68 9.23 -9.46
CA LEU A 107 0.26 8.92 -9.24
C LEU A 107 0.07 7.78 -8.24
N TRP A 108 1.00 6.83 -8.17
CA TRP A 108 1.09 5.75 -7.18
C TRP A 108 1.50 6.24 -5.79
N GLN A 109 1.79 7.53 -5.61
CA GLN A 109 2.02 8.13 -4.30
C GLN A 109 0.92 9.11 -3.85
N TRP A 110 -0.11 9.34 -4.67
CA TRP A 110 -1.27 10.20 -4.40
C TRP A 110 -2.35 9.59 -3.46
N PRO A 111 -2.37 9.93 -2.16
CA PRO A 111 -3.10 9.17 -1.14
C PRO A 111 -4.62 9.03 -1.37
N GLU A 112 -5.27 10.05 -1.92
CA GLU A 112 -6.73 10.12 -2.12
C GLU A 112 -7.29 9.02 -3.03
N LEU A 113 -6.43 8.32 -3.78
CA LEU A 113 -6.85 7.19 -4.62
C LEU A 113 -7.05 5.89 -3.83
N TRP A 114 -6.48 5.77 -2.63
CA TRP A 114 -6.45 4.49 -1.90
C TRP A 114 -6.81 4.61 -0.43
N LEU A 115 -6.33 5.67 0.23
CA LEU A 115 -6.61 5.88 1.64
C LEU A 115 -8.09 6.18 1.84
N GLN A 116 -8.64 5.63 2.91
CA GLN A 116 -10.03 5.84 3.32
C GLN A 116 -10.05 6.69 4.60
N GLY A 117 -11.11 7.47 4.79
CA GLY A 117 -11.27 8.30 5.98
C GLY A 117 -10.49 9.62 5.96
N HIS A 118 -10.16 10.12 7.14
CA HIS A 118 -9.73 11.50 7.49
C HIS A 118 -8.73 12.20 6.55
N SER A 119 -8.64 13.54 6.71
CA SER A 119 -7.70 14.42 6.02
C SER A 119 -6.29 13.83 5.92
N HIS A 120 -5.79 13.63 4.70
CA HIS A 120 -4.42 13.17 4.42
C HIS A 120 -3.35 14.26 4.64
N SER A 121 -3.67 15.28 5.43
CA SER A 121 -2.72 16.33 5.77
C SER A 121 -1.67 15.78 6.72
N VAL A 122 -0.39 16.05 6.41
CA VAL A 122 0.72 15.65 7.27
C VAL A 122 0.64 16.44 8.57
N ALA A 123 0.44 15.73 9.69
CA ALA A 123 0.44 16.35 11.00
C ALA A 123 1.81 16.99 11.31
N PRO A 124 1.85 18.19 11.94
CA PRO A 124 3.10 18.83 12.31
C PRO A 124 3.92 17.95 13.26
N THR A 125 5.25 18.00 13.14
CA THR A 125 6.15 17.23 13.99
C THR A 125 6.37 17.93 15.32
N ILE A 126 5.92 17.30 16.41
CA ILE A 126 6.25 17.70 17.78
C ILE A 126 7.00 16.54 18.42
N TYR A 127 8.17 16.79 18.99
CA TYR A 127 8.95 15.74 19.64
C TYR A 127 8.59 15.57 21.11
N ARG A 128 8.75 14.34 21.61
CA ARG A 128 8.63 14.00 23.03
C ARG A 128 9.67 12.97 23.42
N MET A 129 9.90 12.86 24.72
CA MET A 129 10.58 11.71 25.29
C MET A 129 9.56 10.59 25.54
N GLY A 130 9.84 9.39 25.01
CA GLY A 130 9.06 8.17 25.23
C GLY A 130 9.39 7.53 26.57
N ALA A 131 8.52 6.63 27.06
CA ALA A 131 8.71 5.94 28.33
C ALA A 131 9.95 5.02 28.35
N ASN A 132 10.38 4.56 27.17
CA ASN A 132 11.60 3.79 26.96
C ASN A 132 12.85 4.67 26.78
N GLY A 133 12.74 5.99 26.97
CA GLY A 133 13.85 6.93 26.82
C GLY A 133 14.18 7.30 25.37
N HIS A 134 13.37 6.89 24.40
CA HIS A 134 13.57 7.26 23.00
C HIS A 134 13.01 8.66 22.75
N TYR A 135 13.78 9.51 22.07
CA TYR A 135 13.31 10.82 21.63
C TYR A 135 12.73 10.70 20.21
N HIS A 136 11.42 10.88 20.07
CA HIS A 136 10.68 10.61 18.83
C HIS A 136 9.52 11.59 18.63
N PRO A 137 8.97 11.69 17.40
CA PRO A 137 7.75 12.45 17.15
C PRO A 137 6.55 11.91 17.93
N LEU A 138 5.69 12.81 18.40
CA LEU A 138 4.34 12.49 18.86
C LEU A 138 3.56 11.88 17.69
N ARG A 139 2.97 10.71 17.93
CA ARG A 139 2.24 9.94 16.93
C ARG A 139 0.80 10.43 16.81
N PRO A 140 0.22 10.43 15.60
CA PRO A 140 -1.18 10.77 15.42
C PRO A 140 -2.08 9.77 16.16
N ALA A 141 -3.32 10.17 16.40
CA ALA A 141 -4.33 9.26 16.91
C ALA A 141 -4.50 8.08 15.94
N ARG A 142 -4.79 6.90 16.49
CA ARG A 142 -5.10 5.73 15.68
C ARG A 142 -6.32 6.04 14.81
N PRO A 143 -6.29 5.75 13.50
CA PRO A 143 -7.49 5.81 12.67
C PRO A 143 -8.51 4.75 13.12
N GLU A 144 -9.74 4.86 12.63
CA GLU A 144 -10.82 3.90 12.89
C GLU A 144 -11.46 3.50 11.57
N GLY A 145 -11.89 2.24 11.48
CA GLY A 145 -12.54 1.66 10.30
C GLY A 145 -11.56 1.29 9.18
N GLU A 146 -12.05 1.31 7.95
CA GLU A 146 -11.21 1.06 6.77
C GLU A 146 -10.26 2.22 6.54
N VAL A 147 -8.97 1.91 6.35
CA VAL A 147 -7.90 2.90 6.16
C VAL A 147 -7.30 2.87 4.75
N TYR A 148 -7.49 1.77 4.03
CA TYR A 148 -6.92 1.57 2.70
C TYR A 148 -7.78 0.62 1.87
N ARG A 149 -7.95 0.93 0.58
CA ARG A 149 -8.59 0.04 -0.40
C ARG A 149 -7.96 0.19 -1.78
N ARG A 150 -7.72 -0.94 -2.46
CA ARG A 150 -7.27 -1.01 -3.85
C ARG A 150 -7.94 -2.19 -4.55
N PHE A 151 -8.37 -2.01 -5.79
CA PHE A 151 -8.70 -3.14 -6.65
C PHE A 151 -7.43 -3.70 -7.26
N ASP A 152 -7.14 -4.98 -6.99
CA ASP A 152 -6.00 -5.67 -7.59
C ASP A 152 -6.46 -6.40 -8.86
N TYR A 153 -6.10 -5.86 -10.02
CA TYR A 153 -6.54 -6.33 -11.33
C TYR A 153 -6.01 -7.73 -11.65
N GLN A 154 -4.84 -8.09 -11.14
CA GLN A 154 -4.28 -9.43 -11.35
C GLN A 154 -5.04 -10.49 -10.55
N LEU A 155 -5.47 -10.13 -9.34
CA LEU A 155 -6.32 -10.97 -8.50
C LEU A 155 -7.80 -10.92 -8.90
N GLY A 156 -8.24 -9.85 -9.55
CA GLY A 156 -9.65 -9.58 -9.84
C GLY A 156 -10.48 -9.32 -8.58
N ALA A 157 -9.87 -8.77 -7.54
CA ALA A 157 -10.51 -8.61 -6.23
C ALA A 157 -10.11 -7.30 -5.55
N TRP A 158 -10.97 -6.82 -4.65
CA TRP A 158 -10.65 -5.74 -3.74
C TRP A 158 -9.75 -6.24 -2.62
N VAL A 159 -8.66 -5.52 -2.37
CA VAL A 159 -7.81 -5.69 -1.19
C VAL A 159 -7.97 -4.45 -0.33
N SER A 160 -8.33 -4.63 0.94
CA SER A 160 -8.47 -3.54 1.89
C SER A 160 -7.83 -3.84 3.24
N LEU A 161 -7.53 -2.77 3.98
CA LEU A 161 -7.03 -2.81 5.35
C LEU A 161 -7.97 -1.99 6.21
N ARG A 162 -8.32 -2.53 7.37
CA ARG A 162 -9.08 -1.81 8.40
C ARG A 162 -8.44 -1.96 9.76
N THR A 163 -8.73 -1.05 10.67
CA THR A 163 -8.37 -1.22 12.08
C THR A 163 -9.05 -2.46 12.67
N LEU A 164 -8.35 -3.12 13.58
CA LEU A 164 -8.91 -4.22 14.35
C LEU A 164 -9.96 -3.67 15.32
N GLU A 165 -11.13 -4.31 15.35
CA GLU A 165 -12.20 -4.00 16.28
C GLU A 165 -12.33 -5.18 17.26
N ILE A 166 -11.98 -4.98 18.55
CA ILE A 166 -11.87 -6.08 19.52
C ILE A 166 -13.17 -6.87 19.60
N ASN A 167 -14.32 -6.20 19.64
CA ASN A 167 -15.62 -6.86 19.75
C ASN A 167 -15.97 -7.73 18.53
N GLU A 168 -15.43 -7.41 17.35
CA GLU A 168 -15.73 -8.14 16.10
C GLU A 168 -14.66 -9.19 15.77
N ASP A 169 -13.40 -8.92 16.16
CA ASP A 169 -12.24 -9.67 15.71
C ASP A 169 -11.63 -10.59 16.79
N LEU A 170 -11.99 -10.45 18.07
CA LEU A 170 -11.41 -11.24 19.15
C LEU A 170 -11.51 -12.75 18.89
N GLU A 171 -12.69 -13.26 18.56
CA GLU A 171 -12.91 -14.69 18.25
C GLU A 171 -12.07 -15.16 17.05
N ARG A 172 -11.91 -14.29 16.05
CA ARG A 172 -11.14 -14.57 14.85
C ARG A 172 -9.65 -14.62 15.16
N PHE A 173 -9.15 -13.60 15.86
CA PHE A 173 -7.78 -13.52 16.33
C PHE A 173 -7.44 -14.74 17.20
N HIS A 174 -8.33 -15.08 18.14
CA HIS A 174 -8.17 -16.24 19.02
C HIS A 174 -8.04 -17.56 18.24
N ARG A 175 -8.93 -17.79 17.28
CA ARG A 175 -8.86 -18.95 16.39
C ARG A 175 -7.56 -18.98 15.59
N TRP A 176 -7.16 -17.85 15.04
CA TRP A 176 -5.94 -17.76 14.21
C TRP A 176 -4.69 -18.04 15.03
N GLN A 177 -4.53 -17.42 16.20
CA GLN A 177 -3.36 -17.60 17.06
C GLN A 177 -3.22 -19.03 17.58
N ASN A 178 -4.34 -19.71 17.86
CA ASN A 178 -4.33 -21.10 18.31
C ASN A 178 -4.13 -22.14 17.20
N SER A 179 -4.13 -21.73 15.92
CA SER A 179 -3.76 -22.67 14.84
C SER A 179 -2.28 -23.06 14.94
N GLU A 180 -1.96 -24.35 14.84
CA GLU A 180 -0.59 -24.87 14.96
C GLU A 180 0.42 -24.12 14.08
N ARG A 181 -0.01 -23.79 12.85
CA ARG A 181 0.79 -23.07 11.88
C ARG A 181 1.15 -21.65 12.33
N VAL A 182 0.20 -20.90 12.89
CA VAL A 182 0.45 -19.52 13.34
C VAL A 182 1.27 -19.56 14.62
N ALA A 183 0.87 -20.41 15.56
CA ALA A 183 1.55 -20.62 16.83
C ALA A 183 3.04 -20.92 16.69
N CYS A 184 3.42 -21.69 15.66
CA CYS A 184 4.81 -22.02 15.36
C CYS A 184 5.72 -20.78 15.13
N PHE A 185 5.15 -19.63 14.76
CA PHE A 185 5.91 -18.41 14.48
C PHE A 185 5.54 -17.21 15.36
N TRP A 186 4.30 -17.16 15.84
CA TRP A 186 3.80 -16.05 16.66
C TRP A 186 3.88 -16.31 18.15
N GLU A 187 3.85 -17.57 18.59
CA GLU A 187 3.99 -17.97 20.00
C GLU A 187 2.94 -17.35 20.97
N GLU A 188 1.82 -16.83 20.44
CA GLU A 188 0.72 -16.21 21.20
C GLU A 188 -0.47 -17.17 21.39
N GLN A 189 -0.24 -18.48 21.59
CA GLN A 189 -1.33 -19.39 21.95
C GLN A 189 -1.89 -19.07 23.34
N GLY A 190 -3.19 -19.26 23.54
CA GLY A 190 -3.80 -18.91 24.81
C GLY A 190 -5.32 -18.96 24.82
N THR A 191 -5.89 -18.62 25.98
CA THR A 191 -7.33 -18.51 26.18
C THR A 191 -7.89 -17.23 25.56
N LEU A 192 -9.20 -17.18 25.37
CA LEU A 192 -9.89 -16.00 24.83
C LEU A 192 -9.64 -14.76 25.70
N GLU A 193 -9.62 -14.91 27.02
CA GLU A 193 -9.36 -13.82 27.97
C GLU A 193 -7.93 -13.28 27.86
N GLN A 194 -6.95 -14.17 27.66
CA GLN A 194 -5.55 -13.78 27.43
C GLN A 194 -5.42 -12.95 26.14
N HIS A 195 -6.11 -13.36 25.08
CA HIS A 195 -6.14 -12.64 23.81
C HIS A 195 -6.90 -11.32 23.89
N GLN A 196 -7.99 -11.25 24.64
CA GLN A 196 -8.68 -9.99 24.90
C GLN A 196 -7.76 -9.01 25.62
N GLY A 197 -7.07 -9.47 26.67
CA GLY A 197 -6.09 -8.65 27.38
C GLY A 197 -4.90 -8.23 26.49
N TYR A 198 -4.47 -9.09 25.57
CA TYR A 198 -3.44 -8.77 24.58
C TYR A 198 -3.87 -7.65 23.64
N LEU A 199 -5.04 -7.80 23.02
CA LEU A 199 -5.58 -6.80 22.09
C LEU A 199 -5.87 -5.47 22.80
N GLN A 200 -6.32 -5.48 24.05
CA GLN A 200 -6.51 -4.26 24.84
C GLN A 200 -5.18 -3.52 25.08
N ARG A 201 -4.10 -4.24 25.41
CA ARG A 201 -2.77 -3.61 25.56
C ARG A 201 -2.29 -2.98 24.26
N LEU A 202 -2.50 -3.64 23.11
CA LEU A 202 -2.17 -3.06 21.81
C LEU A 202 -3.04 -1.85 21.49
N PHE A 203 -4.31 -1.87 21.88
CA PHE A 203 -5.23 -0.75 21.69
C PHE A 203 -4.79 0.49 22.46
N ASP A 204 -4.23 0.30 23.66
CA ASP A 204 -3.75 1.37 24.53
C ASP A 204 -2.32 1.84 24.19
N ASP A 205 -1.63 1.13 23.29
CA ASP A 205 -0.27 1.45 22.88
C ASP A 205 -0.23 2.28 21.58
N PRO A 206 0.06 3.59 21.65
CA PRO A 206 0.08 4.45 20.46
C PRO A 206 1.21 4.11 19.46
N ARG A 207 2.13 3.23 19.84
CA ARG A 207 3.23 2.79 18.99
C ARG A 207 2.77 1.79 17.93
N VAL A 208 1.69 1.06 18.20
CA VAL A 208 1.22 -0.09 17.40
C VAL A 208 -0.15 0.18 16.82
N LEU A 209 -0.32 -0.16 15.55
CA LEU A 209 -1.56 -0.11 14.80
C LEU A 209 -1.91 -1.55 14.38
N PRO A 210 -2.84 -2.21 15.09
CA PRO A 210 -3.36 -3.51 14.71
C PRO A 210 -4.33 -3.36 13.53
N LEU A 211 -4.08 -4.11 12.45
CA LEU A 211 -4.90 -4.10 11.24
C LEU A 211 -5.42 -5.48 10.90
N ILE A 212 -6.57 -5.50 10.23
CA ILE A 212 -7.15 -6.67 9.58
C ILE A 212 -7.08 -6.46 8.07
N GLY A 213 -6.50 -7.45 7.39
CA GLY A 213 -6.51 -7.54 5.93
C GLY A 213 -7.76 -8.23 5.42
N CYS A 214 -8.36 -7.65 4.38
CA CYS A 214 -9.55 -8.17 3.73
C CYS A 214 -9.34 -8.40 2.23
N ILE A 215 -9.94 -9.46 1.69
CA ILE A 215 -10.09 -9.67 0.24
C ILE A 215 -11.59 -9.73 -0.05
N ASN A 216 -12.10 -8.87 -0.93
CA ASN A 216 -13.54 -8.70 -1.19
C ASN A 216 -14.35 -8.54 0.12
N ASN A 217 -13.82 -7.76 1.05
CA ASN A 217 -14.36 -7.53 2.40
C ASN A 217 -14.33 -8.75 3.35
N GLU A 218 -13.76 -9.89 2.95
CA GLU A 218 -13.59 -11.06 3.82
C GLU A 218 -12.27 -10.96 4.62
N PRO A 219 -12.32 -10.87 5.97
CA PRO A 219 -11.13 -10.82 6.81
C PRO A 219 -10.31 -12.11 6.73
N PHE A 220 -9.01 -12.00 6.43
CA PHE A 220 -8.15 -13.18 6.24
C PHE A 220 -6.80 -13.13 6.94
N ALA A 221 -6.31 -11.93 7.27
CA ALA A 221 -4.99 -11.71 7.85
C ALA A 221 -5.03 -10.67 8.97
N TYR A 222 -4.06 -10.78 9.87
CA TYR A 222 -3.80 -9.83 10.94
C TYR A 222 -2.39 -9.25 10.80
N PHE A 223 -2.26 -7.95 11.04
CA PHE A 223 -1.01 -7.23 10.97
C PHE A 223 -0.81 -6.38 12.22
N GLU A 224 0.42 -6.34 12.71
CA GLU A 224 0.86 -5.32 13.67
C GLU A 224 1.83 -4.40 12.97
N VAL A 225 1.40 -3.16 12.79
CA VAL A 225 2.25 -2.10 12.26
C VAL A 225 2.76 -1.29 13.43
N TYR A 226 4.07 -1.08 13.54
CA TYR A 226 4.63 -0.34 14.66
C TYR A 226 5.60 0.76 14.22
N TRP A 227 5.84 1.75 15.07
CA TRP A 227 6.90 2.73 14.85
C TRP A 227 8.24 2.14 15.28
N ALA A 228 9.12 1.87 14.31
CA ALA A 228 10.32 1.07 14.55
C ALA A 228 11.30 1.72 15.52
N LYS A 229 11.39 3.06 15.52
CA LYS A 229 12.19 3.82 16.49
C LYS A 229 11.72 3.62 17.92
N GLU A 230 10.47 3.27 18.17
CA GLU A 230 9.90 3.08 19.50
C GLU A 230 9.79 1.60 19.89
N ASP A 231 10.20 0.69 19.02
CA ASP A 231 10.08 -0.75 19.20
C ASP A 231 11.42 -1.41 19.60
N ARG A 232 11.35 -2.67 20.04
CA ARG A 232 12.51 -3.51 20.39
C ARG A 232 13.52 -3.66 19.25
N ILE A 233 13.13 -3.44 17.99
CA ILE A 233 14.07 -3.49 16.86
C ILE A 233 15.01 -2.27 16.80
N ALA A 234 14.64 -1.13 17.41
CA ALA A 234 15.38 0.13 17.31
C ALA A 234 16.88 0.03 17.64
N PRO A 235 17.33 -0.73 18.67
CA PRO A 235 18.76 -0.84 18.98
C PRO A 235 19.58 -1.62 17.95
N TYR A 236 18.93 -2.37 17.06
CA TYR A 236 19.60 -3.27 16.12
C TYR A 236 19.90 -2.62 14.77
N TYR A 237 19.43 -1.40 14.52
CA TYR A 237 19.79 -0.59 13.35
C TYR A 237 19.57 0.90 13.60
N GLN A 238 20.05 1.77 12.71
CA GLN A 238 19.79 3.20 12.84
C GLN A 238 18.36 3.51 12.38
N ALA A 239 17.40 3.40 13.29
CA ALA A 239 15.98 3.68 13.06
C ALA A 239 15.73 5.18 12.90
N ASP A 240 15.04 5.56 11.83
CA ASP A 240 14.61 6.94 11.60
C ASP A 240 13.26 7.20 12.29
N ASP A 241 12.94 8.48 12.46
CA ASP A 241 11.75 8.94 13.18
C ASP A 241 10.43 8.39 12.65
N TYR A 242 10.37 8.04 11.36
CA TYR A 242 9.14 7.58 10.70
C TYR A 242 9.28 6.19 10.09
N ASP A 243 10.31 5.43 10.47
CA ASP A 243 10.37 4.03 10.05
C ASP A 243 9.20 3.26 10.64
N ARG A 244 8.55 2.45 9.80
CA ARG A 244 7.47 1.55 10.20
C ARG A 244 7.96 0.12 10.19
N GLY A 245 7.55 -0.69 11.14
CA GLY A 245 7.78 -2.13 11.11
C GLY A 245 6.49 -2.90 10.99
N ILE A 246 6.60 -4.14 10.47
CA ILE A 246 5.45 -5.01 10.22
C ILE A 246 5.67 -6.42 10.79
N HIS A 247 4.71 -6.87 11.60
CA HIS A 247 4.44 -8.29 11.84
C HIS A 247 3.14 -8.69 11.17
N MET A 248 3.05 -9.94 10.72
CA MET A 248 1.96 -10.39 9.88
C MET A 248 1.66 -11.87 10.12
N LEU A 249 0.38 -12.21 10.08
CA LEU A 249 -0.09 -13.58 9.96
C LEU A 249 -1.26 -13.65 8.98
N VAL A 250 -1.30 -14.75 8.22
CA VAL A 250 -2.49 -15.12 7.44
C VAL A 250 -3.21 -16.18 8.24
N GLY A 251 -4.42 -15.88 8.70
CA GLY A 251 -5.23 -16.78 9.51
C GLY A 251 -6.03 -17.76 8.66
N GLU A 252 -6.69 -17.25 7.62
CA GLU A 252 -7.56 -18.06 6.77
C GLU A 252 -6.80 -18.80 5.68
N GLU A 253 -7.00 -20.13 5.60
CA GLU A 253 -6.27 -20.97 4.66
C GLU A 253 -6.66 -20.75 3.20
N SER A 254 -7.93 -20.44 2.94
CA SER A 254 -8.48 -20.13 1.61
C SER A 254 -7.82 -18.92 0.96
N HIS A 255 -7.20 -18.04 1.75
CA HIS A 255 -6.50 -16.84 1.27
C HIS A 255 -4.98 -17.01 1.20
N ARG A 256 -4.47 -18.24 1.27
CA ARG A 256 -3.05 -18.54 1.05
C ARG A 256 -2.72 -18.69 -0.43
N GLY A 257 -1.45 -18.48 -0.77
CA GLY A 257 -0.90 -18.65 -2.11
C GLY A 257 -0.03 -17.47 -2.53
N PRO A 258 0.99 -17.69 -3.38
CA PRO A 258 1.97 -16.66 -3.74
C PRO A 258 1.33 -15.42 -4.39
N HIS A 259 0.27 -15.61 -5.19
CA HIS A 259 -0.47 -14.53 -5.84
C HIS A 259 -1.21 -13.64 -4.82
N LYS A 260 -1.80 -14.21 -3.75
CA LYS A 260 -2.43 -13.43 -2.68
C LYS A 260 -1.40 -12.73 -1.81
N VAL A 261 -0.25 -13.37 -1.53
CA VAL A 261 0.87 -12.74 -0.81
C VAL A 261 1.34 -11.47 -1.49
N LYS A 262 1.52 -11.49 -2.81
CA LYS A 262 1.80 -10.28 -3.59
C LYS A 262 0.79 -9.18 -3.31
N ALA A 263 -0.50 -9.52 -3.45
CA ALA A 263 -1.59 -8.55 -3.38
C ALA A 263 -1.63 -7.86 -2.00
N TRP A 264 -1.65 -8.64 -0.91
CA TRP A 264 -1.78 -8.06 0.42
C TRP A 264 -0.48 -7.45 0.97
N LEU A 265 0.69 -8.03 0.69
CA LEU A 265 1.95 -7.48 1.21
C LEU A 265 2.26 -6.14 0.54
N THR A 266 2.03 -6.03 -0.76
CA THR A 266 2.17 -4.75 -1.47
C THR A 266 1.10 -3.75 -1.05
N ALA A 267 -0.13 -4.17 -0.76
CA ALA A 267 -1.17 -3.29 -0.21
C ALA A 267 -0.79 -2.74 1.17
N LEU A 268 -0.28 -3.60 2.07
CA LEU A 268 0.22 -3.18 3.39
C LEU A 268 1.36 -2.17 3.25
N CYS A 269 2.39 -2.49 2.46
CA CYS A 269 3.52 -1.57 2.29
C CYS A 269 3.10 -0.26 1.65
N HIS A 270 2.21 -0.31 0.66
CA HIS A 270 1.65 0.86 0.01
C HIS A 270 0.95 1.76 1.03
N TYR A 271 0.04 1.20 1.82
CA TYR A 271 -0.64 1.92 2.88
C TYR A 271 0.36 2.64 3.80
N LEU A 272 1.39 1.95 4.29
CA LEU A 272 2.36 2.54 5.22
C LEU A 272 3.16 3.71 4.64
N PHE A 273 3.50 3.65 3.35
CA PHE A 273 4.16 4.77 2.69
C PHE A 273 3.24 5.97 2.46
N LEU A 274 1.91 5.77 2.45
CA LEU A 274 0.95 6.83 2.15
C LEU A 274 0.35 7.44 3.42
N ASP A 275 0.16 6.62 4.44
CA ASP A 275 -0.38 6.99 5.76
C ASP A 275 0.44 8.12 6.39
N ASP A 276 1.77 8.06 6.27
CA ASP A 276 2.66 9.17 6.56
C ASP A 276 3.75 9.27 5.47
N PRO A 277 3.75 10.32 4.62
CA PRO A 277 4.72 10.44 3.53
C PRO A 277 6.16 10.63 4.02
N ARG A 278 6.39 10.91 5.32
CA ARG A 278 7.72 10.93 5.92
C ARG A 278 8.30 9.53 6.14
N THR A 279 7.46 8.48 6.07
CA THR A 279 7.92 7.08 6.10
C THR A 279 8.78 6.80 4.87
N GLN A 280 10.08 6.60 5.09
CA GLN A 280 11.05 6.25 4.03
C GLN A 280 11.43 4.77 4.03
N ARG A 281 11.21 4.06 5.13
CA ARG A 281 11.55 2.64 5.26
C ARG A 281 10.48 1.86 6.00
N ILE A 282 10.26 0.64 5.53
CA ILE A 282 9.48 -0.39 6.20
C ILE A 282 10.43 -1.52 6.59
N VAL A 283 10.38 -1.95 7.85
CA VAL A 283 11.24 -3.01 8.39
C VAL A 283 10.45 -4.26 8.77
N SER A 284 11.11 -5.41 8.68
CA SER A 284 10.58 -6.68 9.20
C SER A 284 11.72 -7.56 9.69
N GLU A 285 11.45 -8.34 10.74
CA GLU A 285 12.43 -9.16 11.45
C GLU A 285 12.00 -10.65 11.56
N PRO A 286 11.72 -11.35 10.45
CA PRO A 286 11.41 -12.77 10.49
C PRO A 286 12.56 -13.56 11.12
N ARG A 287 12.23 -14.72 11.71
CA ARG A 287 13.26 -15.67 12.15
C ARG A 287 14.18 -16.00 10.98
N PHE A 288 15.48 -16.12 11.23
CA PHE A 288 16.47 -16.37 10.18
C PHE A 288 16.24 -17.69 9.43
N ASP A 289 15.61 -18.67 10.09
CA ASP A 289 15.27 -19.99 9.55
C ASP A 289 13.96 -19.99 8.74
N ASN A 290 13.16 -18.91 8.78
CA ASN A 290 11.94 -18.77 7.99
C ASN A 290 12.24 -18.31 6.55
N GLN A 291 12.96 -19.15 5.81
CA GLN A 291 13.40 -18.87 4.43
C GLN A 291 12.25 -18.56 3.47
N LYS A 292 11.05 -19.10 3.74
CA LYS A 292 9.85 -18.83 2.94
C LYS A 292 9.35 -17.39 3.11
N MET A 293 9.33 -16.86 4.33
CA MET A 293 8.97 -15.46 4.54
C MET A 293 10.04 -14.53 3.97
N ILE A 294 11.32 -14.86 4.18
CA ILE A 294 12.44 -14.07 3.64
C ILE A 294 12.37 -14.01 2.12
N SER A 295 12.09 -15.13 1.44
CA SER A 295 11.98 -15.14 -0.03
C SER A 295 10.80 -14.34 -0.55
N TYR A 296 9.65 -14.36 0.15
CA TYR A 296 8.54 -13.47 -0.20
C TYR A 296 8.91 -12.00 -0.04
N LEU A 297 9.52 -11.61 1.08
CA LEU A 297 9.96 -10.24 1.30
C LEU A 297 10.95 -9.78 0.22
N GLN A 298 11.93 -10.62 -0.14
CA GLN A 298 12.89 -10.32 -1.21
C GLN A 298 12.23 -10.23 -2.60
N ALA A 299 11.25 -11.09 -2.90
CA ALA A 299 10.48 -11.02 -4.15
C ALA A 299 9.73 -9.68 -4.30
N TYR A 300 9.45 -9.00 -3.18
CA TYR A 300 8.85 -7.67 -3.14
C TYR A 300 9.82 -6.60 -2.61
N ARG A 301 11.10 -6.78 -2.95
CA ARG A 301 12.19 -5.78 -2.87
C ARG A 301 12.65 -5.38 -1.47
N PHE A 302 12.27 -6.13 -0.43
CA PHE A 302 12.96 -6.02 0.85
C PHE A 302 14.40 -6.53 0.69
N ALA A 303 15.36 -5.72 1.08
CA ALA A 303 16.76 -6.12 1.20
C ALA A 303 16.99 -6.78 2.56
N LYS A 304 17.66 -7.94 2.58
CA LYS A 304 18.20 -8.53 3.81
C LYS A 304 19.49 -7.78 4.16
N ILE A 305 19.46 -6.97 5.22
CA ILE A 305 20.58 -6.11 5.61
C ILE A 305 21.60 -6.89 6.43
N LYS A 306 21.13 -7.61 7.46
CA LYS A 306 21.96 -8.43 8.34
C LYS A 306 21.10 -9.41 9.14
N GLU A 307 21.76 -10.34 9.82
CA GLU A 307 21.15 -11.12 10.89
C GLU A 307 21.60 -10.59 12.25
N PHE A 308 20.77 -10.78 13.26
CA PHE A 308 21.07 -10.39 14.64
C PHE A 308 20.26 -11.26 15.63
N ASP A 309 20.67 -11.26 16.88
CA ASP A 309 20.03 -12.04 17.94
C ASP A 309 19.17 -11.15 18.83
N PHE A 310 17.87 -11.41 18.86
CA PHE A 310 17.01 -11.03 19.97
C PHE A 310 17.17 -12.01 21.12
N PRO A 311 16.77 -11.66 22.36
CA PRO A 311 16.80 -12.59 23.49
C PRO A 311 16.08 -13.92 23.25
N HIS A 312 15.05 -13.94 22.40
CA HIS A 312 14.19 -15.10 22.14
C HIS A 312 14.34 -15.70 20.73
N LYS A 313 15.05 -15.04 19.79
CA LYS A 313 15.23 -15.56 18.41
C LYS A 313 16.43 -14.93 17.69
N ARG A 314 17.01 -15.67 16.75
CA ARG A 314 17.86 -15.09 15.70
C ARG A 314 16.99 -14.60 14.54
N ALA A 315 17.11 -13.31 14.19
CA ALA A 315 16.27 -12.64 13.21
C ALA A 315 17.07 -12.16 11.98
N SER A 316 16.40 -12.03 10.84
CA SER A 316 16.92 -11.35 9.65
C SER A 316 16.31 -9.95 9.56
N LEU A 317 17.12 -8.89 9.59
CA LEU A 317 16.66 -7.53 9.35
C LEU A 317 16.37 -7.34 7.86
N MET A 318 15.10 -7.19 7.52
CA MET A 318 14.61 -6.92 6.18
C MET A 318 14.18 -5.46 6.09
N ILE A 319 14.63 -4.71 5.09
CA ILE A 319 14.25 -3.31 4.88
C ILE A 319 13.76 -3.11 3.45
N LEU A 320 12.58 -2.50 3.31
CA LEU A 320 12.05 -1.96 2.06
C LEU A 320 12.12 -0.44 2.12
N THR A 321 12.82 0.18 1.16
CA THR A 321 12.83 1.64 1.03
C THR A 321 11.66 2.12 0.17
N ARG A 322 11.21 3.35 0.42
CA ARG A 322 10.17 4.01 -0.38
C ARG A 322 10.53 4.03 -1.87
N GLU A 323 11.76 4.43 -2.18
CA GLU A 323 12.29 4.44 -3.55
C GLU A 323 12.19 3.06 -4.20
N ALA A 324 12.70 2.02 -3.52
CA ALA A 324 12.66 0.67 -4.05
C ALA A 324 11.23 0.14 -4.19
N PHE A 325 10.26 0.60 -3.39
CA PHE A 325 8.86 0.21 -3.55
C PHE A 325 8.21 0.87 -4.78
N PHE A 326 8.41 2.18 -4.97
CA PHE A 326 7.73 2.93 -6.02
C PHE A 326 8.42 2.87 -7.39
N ASP A 327 9.72 2.58 -7.47
CA ASP A 327 10.44 2.45 -8.73
C ASP A 327 9.80 1.40 -9.65
N ARG A 328 9.22 1.79 -10.78
CA ARG A 328 8.51 0.85 -11.69
C ARG A 328 7.46 0.01 -10.95
N CYS A 329 6.79 0.61 -9.96
CA CYS A 329 5.81 -0.10 -9.16
C CYS A 329 4.70 -0.66 -10.05
N THR A 330 4.48 -1.97 -9.97
CA THR A 330 3.36 -2.64 -10.65
C THR A 330 2.32 -3.01 -9.60
N LEU A 331 1.69 -2.01 -8.96
CA LEU A 331 0.42 -2.26 -8.30
C LEU A 331 -0.59 -2.45 -9.45
N GLY A 332 -0.98 -3.70 -9.65
CA GLY A 332 -1.98 -4.12 -10.63
C GLY A 332 -3.27 -4.32 -9.90
#